data_AF-A0A1G6Y433-F1
#
_entry.id   AF-A0A1G6Y433-F1
#
_cell.length_a   1.000
_cell.length_b   1.000
_cell.length_c   1.000
_cell.angle_alpha   90.00
_cell.angle_beta   90.00
_cell.angle_gamma   90.00
#
_symmetry.space_group_name_H-M   'P 1'
#
loop_
_entity.id
_entity.type
_entity.pdbx_description
1 polymer ?
#
loop_
_entity_poly.entity_id
_entity_poly.type
_entity_poly.pdbx_seq_one_letter_code
_entity_poly.pdbx_strand_id
1 'polypeptide(L)'
;MANADAMQLWTLRFSAVLAPVPVVELIGVNRLWGYGLLGPAIAATWATCRWQRRRQLARLRDDPPPPKAPAARTAFWGQAEGEPTFGAAVSASVDAAADPGTPAERRDRAMGSLVASVKNENIDTDLRIQLIQDLVDLGGEDMAVRLSPVATDAEVDVEVRLEAAEHMSRYQRDAAARALELIAADAAVPDRHRLDAASALVDCAARPAGVALMQLVTDDSVSEYVRHSAANALRRVNRSAAALALRHLANAPMVTSRLRIICAEQLADDCVADAEDALWRLIKGVEAVMDHHLGIDAAEAMYGISPDVGVEAYSVLAVDGCFHWSGRIEAAYRLGRLGMRDGFDLLSDFACSESLEDAYGLAALDRLFQLEIESGTLEADD
;
A
#
# COMPACT_ATOMS: atom_id res chain seq x y z
N MET A 1 35.39 -52.86 29.12
CA MET A 1 34.37 -51.79 29.25
C MET A 1 34.43 -51.00 27.96
N ALA A 2 33.32 -50.93 27.23
CA ALA A 2 33.25 -50.91 25.77
C ALA A 2 33.12 -49.50 25.13
N ASN A 3 33.69 -49.39 23.91
CA ASN A 3 33.44 -48.55 22.71
C ASN A 3 33.29 -47.02 22.85
N ALA A 4 34.06 -46.15 22.18
CA ALA A 4 34.32 -45.96 20.74
C ALA A 4 33.11 -45.41 19.95
N ASP A 5 33.33 -44.28 19.26
CA ASP A 5 32.65 -43.73 18.07
C ASP A 5 31.11 -43.74 17.94
N ALA A 6 30.53 -42.54 17.78
CA ALA A 6 29.58 -42.26 16.67
C ALA A 6 29.21 -40.77 16.58
N MET A 7 29.61 -40.16 15.46
CA MET A 7 28.90 -39.11 14.73
C MET A 7 27.37 -39.13 14.93
N GLN A 8 26.77 -37.94 15.07
CA GLN A 8 25.62 -37.56 14.26
C GLN A 8 25.46 -36.03 14.22
N LEU A 9 25.67 -35.48 13.02
CA LEU A 9 25.13 -34.21 12.58
C LEU A 9 23.63 -34.17 12.84
N TRP A 10 23.17 -33.21 13.63
CA TRP A 10 21.77 -32.80 13.64
C TRP A 10 21.67 -31.41 13.03
N THR A 11 21.36 -31.42 11.74
CA THR A 11 20.72 -30.33 11.02
C THR A 11 19.46 -29.90 11.78
N LEU A 12 19.47 -28.72 12.38
CA LEU A 12 18.23 -28.05 12.77
C LEU A 12 17.59 -27.48 11.51
N ARG A 13 16.60 -28.22 11.01
CA ARG A 13 15.61 -27.77 10.04
C ARG A 13 14.88 -26.56 10.63
N PHE A 14 14.98 -25.42 9.95
CA PHE A 14 14.03 -24.32 10.13
C PHE A 14 12.67 -24.77 9.58
N SER A 15 11.81 -25.28 10.46
CA SER A 15 10.36 -25.33 10.18
C SER A 15 9.82 -23.92 10.30
N ALA A 16 9.22 -23.45 9.21
CA ALA A 16 8.41 -22.23 9.18
C ALA A 16 7.15 -22.44 10.03
N VAL A 17 7.22 -22.06 11.31
CA VAL A 17 6.06 -21.82 12.16
C VAL A 17 6.34 -20.54 12.91
N LEU A 18 5.61 -19.48 12.55
CA LEU A 18 5.45 -18.20 13.25
C LEU A 18 6.70 -17.69 13.98
N ALA A 19 7.43 -16.77 13.35
CA ALA A 19 8.46 -16.02 14.04
C ALA A 19 7.85 -15.29 15.26
N PRO A 20 8.38 -15.47 16.48
CA PRO A 20 7.94 -14.69 17.62
C PRO A 20 8.41 -13.25 17.41
N VAL A 21 7.46 -12.33 17.30
CA VAL A 21 7.72 -10.89 17.40
C VAL A 21 8.30 -10.65 18.80
N PRO A 22 9.51 -10.10 18.95
CA PRO A 22 9.97 -9.68 20.26
C PRO A 22 9.11 -8.48 20.68
N VAL A 23 8.20 -8.69 21.63
CA VAL A 23 7.58 -7.60 22.39
C VAL A 23 8.68 -7.04 23.28
N VAL A 24 9.38 -6.02 22.78
CA VAL A 24 10.19 -5.16 23.62
C VAL A 24 9.22 -4.20 24.30
N GLU A 25 8.94 -4.41 25.59
CA GLU A 25 8.33 -3.38 26.44
C GLU A 25 9.33 -2.22 26.56
N LEU A 26 9.20 -1.24 25.67
CA LEU A 26 9.87 0.05 25.78
C LEU A 26 9.02 0.96 26.68
N ILE A 27 9.30 0.89 27.98
CA ILE A 27 8.90 1.92 28.93
C ILE A 27 9.73 3.18 28.60
N GLY A 28 9.08 4.22 28.06
CA GLY A 28 9.61 5.59 28.15
C GLY A 28 10.00 6.34 26.87
N VAL A 29 9.64 5.90 25.64
CA VAL A 29 9.90 6.71 24.42
C VAL A 29 8.72 6.65 23.42
N ASN A 30 8.15 7.83 23.13
CA ASN A 30 7.30 8.24 21.99
C ASN A 30 6.07 7.40 21.59
N ARG A 31 4.88 7.97 21.87
CA ARG A 31 3.57 7.62 21.30
C ARG A 31 3.42 8.01 19.80
N LEU A 32 4.38 7.68 18.94
CA LEU A 32 4.36 8.13 17.53
C LEU A 32 4.24 7.03 16.46
N TRP A 33 4.25 5.73 16.81
CA TRP A 33 4.30 4.67 15.78
C TRP A 33 3.48 3.39 16.06
N GLY A 34 2.53 3.41 17.00
CA GLY A 34 1.87 2.18 17.48
C GLY A 34 0.86 1.50 16.53
N TYR A 35 0.17 2.26 15.67
CA TYR A 35 -0.92 1.71 14.84
C TYR A 35 -0.75 1.96 13.33
N GLY A 36 0.16 2.86 12.95
CA GLY A 36 0.50 3.14 11.55
C GLY A 36 1.38 2.08 10.88
N LEU A 37 1.84 1.04 11.61
CA LEU A 37 2.69 -0.01 11.06
C LEU A 37 1.98 -1.36 10.88
N LEU A 38 0.82 -1.59 11.49
CA LEU A 38 0.13 -2.88 11.39
C LEU A 38 -0.54 -3.07 10.02
N GLY A 39 -1.20 -2.02 9.51
CA GLY A 39 -1.73 -1.99 8.14
C GLY A 39 -0.62 -2.08 7.09
N PRO A 40 0.42 -1.23 7.15
CA PRO A 40 1.57 -1.31 6.27
C PRO A 40 2.41 -2.57 6.42
N ALA A 41 2.48 -3.23 7.58
CA ALA A 41 3.20 -4.50 7.73
C ALA A 41 2.42 -5.67 7.11
N ILE A 42 1.09 -5.71 7.26
CA ILE A 42 0.26 -6.71 6.57
C ILE A 42 0.27 -6.45 5.06
N ALA A 43 0.10 -5.20 4.64
CA ALA A 43 0.22 -4.78 3.25
C ALA A 43 1.65 -5.01 2.71
N ALA A 44 2.70 -4.81 3.49
CA ALA A 44 4.08 -5.11 3.10
C ALA A 44 4.32 -6.61 3.04
N THR A 45 3.70 -7.44 3.88
CA THR A 45 3.83 -8.90 3.80
C THR A 45 3.14 -9.44 2.55
N TRP A 46 1.95 -8.91 2.23
CA TRP A 46 1.23 -9.29 1.01
C TRP A 46 1.88 -8.69 -0.25
N ALA A 47 2.30 -7.42 -0.21
CA ALA A 47 3.04 -6.76 -1.27
C ALA A 47 4.45 -7.33 -1.43
N THR A 48 5.11 -7.86 -0.41
CA THR A 48 6.39 -8.57 -0.56
C THR A 48 6.18 -9.96 -1.12
N CYS A 49 5.10 -10.68 -0.78
CA CYS A 49 4.74 -11.93 -1.45
C CYS A 49 4.39 -11.71 -2.93
N ARG A 50 3.63 -10.66 -3.25
CA ARG A 50 3.26 -10.28 -4.61
C ARG A 50 4.43 -9.65 -5.38
N TRP A 51 5.29 -8.87 -4.73
CA TRP A 51 6.52 -8.32 -5.29
C TRP A 51 7.58 -9.40 -5.51
N GLN A 52 7.72 -10.37 -4.59
CA GLN A 52 8.55 -11.55 -4.78
C GLN A 52 8.01 -12.37 -5.95
N ARG A 53 6.69 -12.57 -6.06
CA ARG A 53 6.04 -13.18 -7.24
C ARG A 53 6.29 -12.38 -8.52
N ARG A 54 6.17 -11.05 -8.51
CA ARG A 54 6.52 -10.17 -9.64
C ARG A 54 8.03 -10.16 -9.95
N ARG A 55 8.89 -10.53 -9.01
CA ARG A 55 10.36 -10.44 -9.14
C ARG A 55 11.10 -11.66 -9.69
N GLN A 56 10.91 -12.93 -9.34
CA GLN A 56 9.75 -13.69 -9.74
C GLN A 56 9.63 -13.63 -11.27
N LEU A 57 8.55 -13.03 -11.75
CA LEU A 57 8.27 -12.87 -13.18
C LEU A 57 9.29 -11.98 -13.90
N ALA A 58 9.84 -10.96 -13.24
CA ALA A 58 10.83 -10.05 -13.82
C ALA A 58 12.22 -10.71 -14.02
N ARG A 59 12.65 -11.63 -13.14
CA ARG A 59 13.88 -12.42 -13.30
C ARG A 59 13.81 -13.44 -14.44
N LEU A 60 12.61 -13.74 -14.92
CA LEU A 60 12.35 -14.58 -16.10
C LEU A 60 12.24 -13.76 -17.39
N ARG A 61 12.36 -12.42 -17.30
CA ARG A 61 12.33 -11.49 -18.44
C ARG A 61 13.70 -11.32 -19.10
N ASP A 62 14.78 -11.64 -18.37
CA ASP A 62 16.14 -11.71 -18.90
C ASP A 62 16.38 -13.14 -19.42
N ASP A 63 16.65 -13.26 -20.73
CA ASP A 63 16.83 -14.46 -21.58
C ASP A 63 16.33 -15.82 -21.02
N PRO A 64 15.41 -16.52 -21.73
CA PRO A 64 14.93 -17.82 -21.29
C PRO A 64 16.13 -18.79 -21.19
N PRO A 65 16.44 -19.37 -20.01
CA PRO A 65 17.38 -20.48 -19.98
C PRO A 65 16.80 -21.60 -20.85
N PRO A 66 17.65 -22.37 -21.55
CA PRO A 66 17.18 -23.47 -22.39
C PRO A 66 16.26 -24.38 -21.55
N PRO A 67 15.16 -24.90 -22.13
CA PRO A 67 14.16 -25.65 -21.39
C PRO A 67 14.85 -26.80 -20.66
N LYS A 68 14.97 -26.67 -19.33
CA LYS A 68 15.34 -27.81 -18.50
C LYS A 68 14.19 -28.79 -18.64
N ALA A 69 14.52 -30.02 -19.04
CA ALA A 69 13.58 -31.13 -19.05
C ALA A 69 12.76 -31.09 -17.75
N PRO A 70 11.42 -31.22 -17.82
CA PRO A 70 10.57 -31.10 -16.64
C PRO A 70 11.05 -32.11 -15.61
N ALA A 71 11.63 -31.62 -14.52
CA ALA A 71 11.90 -32.46 -13.37
C ALA A 71 10.55 -32.98 -12.90
N ALA A 72 10.41 -34.31 -12.81
CA ALA A 72 9.18 -34.98 -12.41
C ALA A 72 8.67 -34.38 -11.10
N ARG A 73 7.69 -33.46 -11.21
CA ARG A 73 6.97 -32.92 -10.07
C ARG A 73 6.13 -34.07 -9.54
N THR A 74 6.41 -34.51 -8.32
CA THR A 74 5.47 -35.35 -7.54
C THR A 74 4.13 -34.63 -7.51
N ALA A 75 3.12 -35.21 -8.17
CA ALA A 75 1.83 -34.58 -8.41
C ALA A 75 1.12 -34.25 -7.10
N PHE A 76 1.00 -32.95 -6.80
CA PHE A 76 0.10 -32.41 -5.76
C PHE A 76 -1.33 -32.95 -5.95
N TRP A 77 -1.74 -33.15 -7.21
CA TRP A 77 -3.05 -33.66 -7.61
C TRP A 77 -3.26 -35.17 -7.39
N GLY A 78 -2.20 -35.92 -7.02
CA GLY A 78 -2.23 -37.39 -6.93
C GLY A 78 -2.59 -38.00 -5.57
N GLN A 79 -2.83 -37.19 -4.53
CA GLN A 79 -3.13 -37.70 -3.18
C GLN A 79 -4.62 -37.62 -2.82
N ALA A 80 -5.43 -38.45 -3.48
CA ALA A 80 -6.75 -38.81 -2.98
C ALA A 80 -7.08 -40.24 -3.44
N GLU A 81 -6.69 -41.24 -2.64
CA GLU A 81 -7.13 -42.62 -2.86
C GLU A 81 -8.62 -42.72 -2.53
N GLY A 82 -9.44 -43.09 -3.53
CA GLY A 82 -10.81 -43.56 -3.32
C GLY A 82 -11.94 -42.66 -3.82
N GLU A 83 -11.92 -42.27 -5.10
CA GLU A 83 -13.05 -42.01 -6.03
C GLU A 83 -12.45 -41.44 -7.33
N PRO A 84 -13.15 -41.39 -8.49
CA PRO A 84 -12.67 -40.61 -9.63
C PRO A 84 -12.81 -39.12 -9.28
N THR A 85 -11.95 -38.66 -8.39
CA THR A 85 -11.96 -37.32 -7.83
C THR A 85 -11.58 -36.33 -8.92
N PHE A 86 -12.16 -35.14 -8.87
CA PHE A 86 -11.82 -34.01 -9.72
C PHE A 86 -10.30 -33.84 -9.91
N GLY A 87 -9.52 -34.07 -8.84
CA GLY A 87 -8.05 -34.06 -8.87
C GLY A 87 -7.42 -35.06 -9.85
N ALA A 88 -7.96 -36.26 -10.01
CA ALA A 88 -7.44 -37.26 -10.95
C ALA A 88 -7.66 -36.84 -12.42
N ALA A 89 -8.82 -36.25 -12.73
CA ALA A 89 -9.14 -35.75 -14.06
C ALA A 89 -8.29 -34.52 -14.44
N VAL A 90 -8.08 -33.62 -13.48
CA VAL A 90 -7.16 -32.49 -13.61
C VAL A 90 -5.73 -32.98 -13.79
N SER A 91 -5.25 -33.89 -12.93
CA SER A 91 -3.89 -34.44 -13.03
C SER A 91 -3.64 -35.08 -14.38
N ALA A 92 -4.57 -35.91 -14.87
CA ALA A 92 -4.45 -36.52 -16.20
C ALA A 92 -4.40 -35.49 -17.33
N SER A 93 -5.14 -34.37 -17.18
CA SER A 93 -5.13 -33.28 -18.15
C SER A 93 -3.82 -32.48 -18.08
N VAL A 94 -3.28 -32.25 -16.87
CA VAL A 94 -1.97 -31.63 -16.64
C VAL A 94 -0.86 -32.49 -17.26
N ASP A 95 -0.86 -33.80 -17.01
CA ASP A 95 0.13 -34.74 -17.54
C ASP A 95 0.08 -34.82 -19.07
N ALA A 96 -1.12 -34.89 -19.65
CA ALA A 96 -1.30 -34.89 -21.11
C ALA A 96 -0.93 -33.55 -21.77
N ALA A 97 -1.07 -32.44 -21.04
CA ALA A 97 -0.61 -31.13 -21.51
C ALA A 97 0.92 -31.02 -21.47
N ALA A 98 1.55 -31.58 -20.42
CA ALA A 98 2.98 -31.52 -20.17
C ALA A 98 3.82 -32.43 -21.06
N ASP A 99 3.29 -33.59 -21.48
CA ASP A 99 4.05 -34.56 -22.26
C ASP A 99 4.23 -34.12 -23.73
N PRO A 100 5.47 -33.84 -24.21
CA PRO A 100 5.72 -33.48 -25.60
C PRO A 100 5.37 -34.59 -26.59
N GLY A 101 5.35 -35.85 -26.16
CA GLY A 101 4.96 -37.02 -26.99
C GLY A 101 3.46 -37.17 -27.22
N THR A 102 2.64 -36.41 -26.50
CA THR A 102 1.18 -36.47 -26.65
C THR A 102 0.74 -35.83 -27.98
N PRO A 103 -0.15 -36.48 -28.77
CA PRO A 103 -0.65 -35.91 -30.03
C PRO A 103 -1.26 -34.52 -29.82
N ALA A 104 -1.03 -33.60 -30.76
CA ALA A 104 -1.48 -32.20 -30.65
C ALA A 104 -2.98 -32.07 -30.32
N GLU A 105 -3.84 -32.87 -30.96
CA GLU A 105 -5.28 -32.88 -30.67
C GLU A 105 -5.64 -33.34 -29.24
N ARG A 106 -4.84 -34.22 -28.65
CA ARG A 106 -5.03 -34.68 -27.27
C ARG A 106 -4.53 -33.62 -26.29
N ARG A 107 -3.40 -32.97 -26.60
CA ARG A 107 -2.88 -31.82 -25.84
C ARG A 107 -3.88 -30.66 -25.86
N ASP A 108 -4.42 -30.32 -27.03
CA ASP A 108 -5.43 -29.27 -27.20
C ASP A 108 -6.70 -29.53 -26.39
N ARG A 109 -7.17 -30.77 -26.35
CA ARG A 109 -8.32 -31.17 -25.53
C ARG A 109 -8.01 -31.11 -24.05
N ALA A 110 -6.84 -31.58 -23.62
CA ALA A 110 -6.41 -31.52 -22.23
C ALA A 110 -6.33 -30.06 -21.74
N MET A 111 -5.75 -29.18 -22.55
CA MET A 111 -5.71 -27.74 -22.31
C MET A 111 -7.10 -27.11 -22.24
N GLY A 112 -8.00 -27.46 -23.16
CA GLY A 112 -9.40 -27.00 -23.12
C GLY A 112 -10.13 -27.45 -21.86
N SER A 113 -9.89 -28.68 -21.40
CA SER A 113 -10.45 -29.20 -20.15
C SER A 113 -9.97 -28.41 -18.94
N LEU A 114 -8.67 -28.07 -18.89
CA LEU A 114 -8.10 -27.29 -17.81
C LEU A 114 -8.66 -25.86 -17.78
N VAL A 115 -8.83 -25.20 -18.93
CA VAL A 115 -9.49 -23.89 -19.01
C VAL A 115 -10.95 -23.98 -18.52
N ALA A 116 -11.66 -25.06 -18.85
CA ALA A 116 -13.01 -25.30 -18.32
C ALA A 116 -13.00 -25.51 -16.80
N SER A 117 -11.98 -26.17 -16.25
CA SER A 117 -11.78 -26.27 -14.79
C SER A 117 -11.52 -24.91 -14.16
N VAL A 118 -10.70 -24.05 -14.76
CA VAL A 118 -10.47 -22.68 -14.24
C VAL A 118 -11.77 -21.85 -14.19
N LYS A 119 -12.72 -22.09 -15.08
CA LYS A 119 -14.04 -21.43 -15.06
C LYS A 119 -15.05 -22.03 -14.09
N ASN A 120 -14.81 -23.25 -13.59
CA ASN A 120 -15.81 -23.96 -12.79
C ASN A 120 -15.77 -23.47 -11.33
N GLU A 121 -16.81 -22.75 -10.92
CA GLU A 121 -16.95 -22.16 -9.58
C GLU A 121 -17.10 -23.20 -8.46
N ASN A 122 -17.35 -24.47 -8.77
CA ASN A 122 -17.36 -25.53 -7.76
C ASN A 122 -15.95 -25.90 -7.27
N ILE A 123 -14.91 -25.37 -7.93
CA ILE A 123 -13.52 -25.55 -7.52
C ILE A 123 -13.12 -24.32 -6.73
N ASP A 124 -12.41 -24.56 -5.63
CA ASP A 124 -11.87 -23.51 -4.79
C ASP A 124 -11.02 -22.49 -5.60
N THR A 125 -11.17 -21.21 -5.28
CA THR A 125 -10.50 -20.10 -5.97
C THR A 125 -8.97 -20.26 -5.99
N ASP A 126 -8.36 -20.71 -4.89
CA ASP A 126 -6.91 -20.89 -4.82
C ASP A 126 -6.45 -22.02 -5.75
N LEU A 127 -7.24 -23.09 -5.86
CA LEU A 127 -6.96 -24.18 -6.80
C LEU A 127 -7.12 -23.72 -8.25
N ARG A 128 -8.11 -22.87 -8.56
CA ARG A 128 -8.31 -22.30 -9.90
C ARG A 128 -7.15 -21.38 -10.29
N ILE A 129 -6.63 -20.60 -9.34
CA ILE A 129 -5.41 -19.78 -9.51
C ILE A 129 -4.19 -20.66 -9.74
N GLN A 130 -4.00 -21.72 -8.95
CA GLN A 130 -2.89 -22.66 -9.15
C GLN A 130 -2.96 -23.33 -10.53
N LEU A 131 -4.17 -23.65 -11.01
CA LEU A 131 -4.36 -24.20 -12.36
C LEU A 131 -3.94 -23.21 -13.45
N ILE A 132 -4.20 -21.91 -13.29
CA ILE A 132 -3.71 -20.88 -14.23
C ILE A 132 -2.19 -20.89 -14.30
N GLN A 133 -1.52 -20.91 -13.14
CA GLN A 133 -0.07 -20.95 -13.06
C GLN A 133 0.51 -22.21 -13.71
N ASP A 134 -0.04 -23.38 -13.39
CA ASP A 134 0.39 -24.67 -13.98
C ASP A 134 0.18 -24.68 -15.50
N LEU A 135 -0.95 -24.14 -15.98
CA LEU A 135 -1.27 -24.03 -17.40
C LEU A 135 -0.25 -23.19 -18.17
N VAL A 136 0.12 -22.03 -17.64
CA VAL A 136 1.09 -21.14 -18.29
C VAL A 136 2.51 -21.73 -18.24
N ASP A 137 2.88 -22.40 -17.15
CA ASP A 137 4.20 -23.03 -17.03
C ASP A 137 4.36 -24.22 -18.01
N LEU A 138 3.27 -24.93 -18.32
CA LEU A 138 3.28 -26.08 -19.21
C LEU A 138 3.09 -25.72 -20.68
N GLY A 139 2.22 -24.76 -20.98
CA GLY A 139 1.78 -24.44 -22.33
C GLY A 139 2.30 -23.12 -22.90
N GLY A 140 3.02 -22.31 -22.12
CA GLY A 140 3.64 -21.07 -22.60
C GLY A 140 2.65 -20.11 -23.27
N GLU A 141 3.03 -19.59 -24.45
CA GLU A 141 2.22 -18.65 -25.23
C GLU A 141 0.86 -19.24 -25.65
N ASP A 142 0.84 -20.48 -26.13
CA ASP A 142 -0.39 -21.15 -26.57
C ASP A 142 -1.45 -21.19 -25.45
N MET A 143 -1.01 -21.24 -24.19
CA MET A 143 -1.91 -21.26 -23.05
C MET A 143 -2.31 -19.91 -22.52
N ALA A 144 -1.40 -18.94 -22.58
CA ALA A 144 -1.78 -17.57 -22.33
C ALA A 144 -2.93 -17.14 -23.25
N VAL A 145 -2.93 -17.53 -24.53
CA VAL A 145 -4.02 -17.23 -25.46
C VAL A 145 -5.37 -17.73 -24.97
N ARG A 146 -5.42 -18.94 -24.39
CA ARG A 146 -6.66 -19.59 -23.98
C ARG A 146 -7.21 -19.11 -22.66
N LEU A 147 -6.45 -18.31 -21.91
CA LEU A 147 -6.90 -17.63 -20.70
C LEU A 147 -7.74 -16.38 -21.00
N SER A 148 -7.72 -15.86 -22.23
CA SER A 148 -8.53 -14.69 -22.62
C SER A 148 -10.02 -14.81 -22.23
N PRO A 149 -10.73 -15.91 -22.54
CA PRO A 149 -12.13 -16.06 -22.11
C PRO A 149 -12.29 -16.25 -20.61
N VAL A 150 -11.25 -16.55 -19.83
CA VAL A 150 -11.32 -16.54 -18.36
C VAL A 150 -11.20 -15.11 -17.86
N ALA A 151 -10.21 -14.36 -18.35
CA ALA A 151 -9.90 -13.01 -17.88
C ALA A 151 -11.03 -11.98 -18.13
N THR A 152 -11.80 -12.15 -19.22
CA THR A 152 -12.85 -11.20 -19.62
C THR A 152 -14.27 -11.61 -19.22
N ASP A 153 -14.45 -12.78 -18.59
CA ASP A 153 -15.76 -13.32 -18.27
C ASP A 153 -16.23 -12.81 -16.90
N ALA A 154 -17.27 -11.99 -16.87
CA ALA A 154 -17.73 -11.32 -15.66
C ALA A 154 -18.29 -12.29 -14.60
N GLU A 155 -18.72 -13.50 -15.01
CA GLU A 155 -19.20 -14.54 -14.10
C GLU A 155 -18.03 -15.29 -13.43
N VAL A 156 -16.79 -15.13 -13.90
CA VAL A 156 -15.63 -15.71 -13.25
C VAL A 156 -15.23 -14.83 -12.06
N ASP A 157 -14.92 -15.45 -10.92
CA ASP A 157 -14.35 -14.77 -9.76
C ASP A 157 -13.21 -13.79 -10.15
N VAL A 158 -13.23 -12.59 -9.56
CA VAL A 158 -12.33 -11.50 -9.96
C VAL A 158 -10.86 -11.83 -9.72
N GLU A 159 -10.54 -12.59 -8.67
CA GLU A 159 -9.14 -12.95 -8.38
C GLU A 159 -8.61 -13.89 -9.48
N VAL A 160 -9.44 -14.85 -9.90
CA VAL A 160 -9.13 -15.74 -11.03
C VAL A 160 -8.98 -14.97 -12.35
N ARG A 161 -9.86 -14.00 -12.62
CA ARG A 161 -9.78 -13.15 -13.81
C ARG A 161 -8.49 -12.32 -13.82
N LEU A 162 -8.13 -11.76 -12.68
CA LEU A 162 -6.95 -10.91 -12.53
C LEU A 162 -5.66 -11.73 -12.71
N GLU A 163 -5.59 -12.91 -12.10
CA GLU A 163 -4.46 -13.82 -12.27
C GLU A 163 -4.31 -14.25 -13.74
N ALA A 164 -5.42 -14.62 -14.40
CA ALA A 164 -5.42 -14.95 -15.81
C ALA A 164 -4.87 -13.80 -16.67
N ALA A 165 -5.31 -12.57 -16.42
CA ALA A 165 -4.84 -11.38 -17.14
C ALA A 165 -3.36 -11.06 -16.87
N GLU A 166 -2.88 -11.16 -15.62
CA GLU A 166 -1.47 -10.95 -15.28
C GLU A 166 -0.58 -11.98 -15.98
N HIS A 167 -1.00 -13.25 -16.04
CA HIS A 167 -0.29 -14.30 -16.77
C HIS A 167 -0.28 -14.08 -18.28
N MET A 168 -1.41 -13.64 -18.85
CA MET A 168 -1.51 -13.28 -20.26
C MET A 168 -0.53 -12.16 -20.65
N SER A 169 -0.22 -11.22 -19.74
CA SER A 169 0.61 -10.04 -20.03
C SER A 169 2.01 -10.36 -20.58
N ARG A 170 2.52 -11.57 -20.31
CA ARG A 170 3.83 -12.03 -20.80
C ARG A 170 3.85 -12.31 -22.29
N TYR A 171 2.73 -12.78 -22.84
CA TYR A 171 2.65 -13.30 -24.20
C TYR A 171 1.68 -12.48 -25.07
N GLN A 172 0.61 -11.94 -24.47
CA GLN A 172 -0.45 -11.21 -25.15
C GLN A 172 -0.75 -9.87 -24.45
N ARG A 173 0.20 -8.94 -24.53
CA ARG A 173 0.10 -7.64 -23.84
C ARG A 173 -1.20 -6.90 -24.11
N ASP A 174 -1.65 -6.83 -25.36
CA ASP A 174 -2.86 -6.08 -25.71
C ASP A 174 -4.14 -6.76 -25.20
N ALA A 175 -4.19 -8.10 -25.21
CA ALA A 175 -5.34 -8.84 -24.68
C ALA A 175 -5.40 -8.77 -23.16
N ALA A 176 -4.24 -8.91 -22.50
CA ALA A 176 -4.10 -8.73 -21.06
C ALA A 176 -4.50 -7.32 -20.63
N ALA A 177 -4.01 -6.29 -21.34
CA ALA A 177 -4.37 -4.90 -21.06
C ALA A 177 -5.88 -4.69 -21.14
N ARG A 178 -6.54 -5.16 -22.20
CA ARG A 178 -8.00 -5.09 -22.31
C ARG A 178 -8.73 -5.78 -21.15
N ALA A 179 -8.28 -6.96 -20.74
CA ALA A 179 -8.90 -7.66 -19.61
C ALA A 179 -8.72 -6.90 -18.28
N LEU A 180 -7.51 -6.39 -18.02
CA LEU A 180 -7.23 -5.57 -16.83
C LEU A 180 -8.02 -4.25 -16.84
N GLU A 181 -8.17 -3.61 -18.00
CA GLU A 181 -9.02 -2.41 -18.16
C GLU A 181 -10.48 -2.70 -17.79
N LEU A 182 -11.02 -3.84 -18.24
CA LEU A 182 -12.38 -4.26 -17.89
C LEU A 182 -12.53 -4.45 -16.37
N ILE A 183 -11.57 -5.09 -15.71
CA ILE A 183 -11.60 -5.27 -14.25
C ILE A 183 -11.49 -3.93 -13.52
N ALA A 184 -10.59 -3.04 -13.94
CA ALA A 184 -10.37 -1.75 -13.28
C ALA A 184 -11.57 -0.79 -13.41
N ALA A 185 -12.28 -0.83 -14.54
CA ALA A 185 -13.42 0.03 -14.82
C ALA A 185 -14.74 -0.50 -14.25
N ASP A 186 -14.81 -1.76 -13.81
CA ASP A 186 -16.03 -2.38 -13.32
C ASP A 186 -16.35 -1.95 -11.88
N ALA A 187 -17.42 -1.16 -11.71
CA ALA A 187 -17.85 -0.68 -10.40
C ALA A 187 -18.43 -1.78 -9.47
N ALA A 188 -18.80 -2.95 -10.02
CA ALA A 188 -19.22 -4.09 -9.21
C ALA A 188 -18.03 -4.83 -8.57
N VAL A 189 -16.82 -4.61 -9.10
CA VAL A 189 -15.59 -5.19 -8.56
C VAL A 189 -15.14 -4.40 -7.32
N PRO A 190 -14.74 -5.08 -6.22
CA PRO A 190 -14.18 -4.41 -5.05
C PRO A 190 -13.00 -3.49 -5.41
N ASP A 191 -12.96 -2.30 -4.83
CA ASP A 191 -11.99 -1.24 -5.12
C ASP A 191 -10.52 -1.69 -5.08
N ARG A 192 -10.16 -2.55 -4.13
CA ARG A 192 -8.84 -3.19 -4.03
C ARG A 192 -8.47 -3.99 -5.28
N HIS A 193 -9.38 -4.79 -5.83
CA HIS A 193 -9.13 -5.54 -7.06
C HIS A 193 -9.09 -4.64 -8.29
N ARG A 194 -9.90 -3.56 -8.32
CA ARG A 194 -9.81 -2.53 -9.36
C ARG A 194 -8.43 -1.85 -9.36
N LEU A 195 -7.91 -1.51 -8.18
CA LEU A 195 -6.57 -0.95 -7.99
C LEU A 195 -5.48 -1.93 -8.43
N ASP A 196 -5.63 -3.21 -8.08
CA ASP A 196 -4.69 -4.25 -8.46
C ASP A 196 -4.61 -4.39 -9.99
N ALA A 197 -5.76 -4.38 -10.67
CA ALA A 197 -5.82 -4.41 -12.13
C ALA A 197 -5.19 -3.15 -12.75
N ALA A 198 -5.54 -1.96 -12.24
CA ALA A 198 -4.95 -0.70 -12.68
C ALA A 198 -3.43 -0.65 -12.44
N SER A 199 -2.95 -1.26 -11.35
CA SER A 199 -1.52 -1.36 -11.03
C SER A 199 -0.80 -2.35 -11.92
N ALA A 200 -1.44 -3.46 -12.30
CA ALA A 200 -0.90 -4.41 -13.28
C ALA A 200 -0.80 -3.79 -14.68
N LEU A 201 -1.74 -2.91 -15.06
CA LEU A 201 -1.67 -2.15 -16.31
C LEU A 201 -0.41 -1.29 -16.41
N VAL A 202 0.16 -0.82 -15.28
CA VAL A 202 1.40 -0.02 -15.29
C VAL A 202 2.55 -0.77 -15.99
N ASP A 203 2.58 -2.10 -15.88
CA ASP A 203 3.67 -2.92 -16.40
C ASP A 203 3.50 -3.29 -17.88
N CYS A 204 2.29 -3.19 -18.44
CA CYS A 204 1.99 -3.62 -19.81
C CYS A 204 1.36 -2.54 -20.72
N ALA A 205 0.69 -1.53 -20.16
CA ALA A 205 -0.04 -0.49 -20.90
C ALA A 205 -0.15 0.83 -20.09
N ALA A 206 0.89 1.66 -20.15
CA ALA A 206 1.00 2.89 -19.36
C ALA A 206 -0.17 3.88 -19.54
N ARG A 207 -0.66 4.08 -20.77
CA ARG A 207 -1.77 5.02 -21.02
C ARG A 207 -3.09 4.54 -20.39
N PRO A 208 -3.56 3.31 -20.64
CA PRO A 208 -4.69 2.74 -19.92
C PRO A 208 -4.52 2.76 -18.39
N ALA A 209 -3.34 2.43 -17.89
CA ALA A 209 -3.05 2.48 -16.45
C ALA A 209 -3.31 3.88 -15.88
N GLY A 210 -2.81 4.93 -16.55
CA GLY A 210 -3.00 6.31 -16.11
C GLY A 210 -4.48 6.71 -16.05
N VAL A 211 -5.29 6.25 -17.01
CA VAL A 211 -6.74 6.51 -17.02
C VAL A 211 -7.43 5.78 -15.87
N ALA A 212 -7.18 4.48 -15.72
CA ALA A 212 -7.81 3.66 -14.67
C ALA A 212 -7.44 4.14 -13.26
N LEU A 213 -6.17 4.48 -13.03
CA LEU A 213 -5.71 5.00 -11.75
C LEU A 213 -6.33 6.37 -11.44
N MET A 214 -6.43 7.27 -12.42
CA MET A 214 -7.08 8.57 -12.21
C MET A 214 -8.58 8.41 -11.92
N GLN A 215 -9.26 7.48 -12.60
CA GLN A 215 -10.66 7.16 -12.31
C GLN A 215 -10.84 6.73 -10.85
N LEU A 216 -9.98 5.84 -10.35
CA LEU A 216 -9.99 5.44 -8.94
C LEU A 216 -9.77 6.63 -8.00
N VAL A 217 -8.80 7.52 -8.29
CA VAL A 217 -8.52 8.71 -7.46
C VAL A 217 -9.75 9.62 -7.32
N THR A 218 -10.51 9.79 -8.40
CA THR A 218 -11.66 10.72 -8.46
C THR A 218 -13.00 10.09 -8.09
N ASP A 219 -13.05 8.78 -7.84
CA ASP A 219 -14.26 8.05 -7.50
C ASP A 219 -14.52 8.13 -5.99
N ASP A 220 -15.51 8.94 -5.58
CA ASP A 220 -15.86 9.12 -4.17
C ASP A 220 -16.49 7.88 -3.52
N SER A 221 -16.88 6.86 -4.30
CA SER A 221 -17.34 5.58 -3.76
C SER A 221 -16.18 4.65 -3.36
N VAL A 222 -14.96 4.96 -3.82
CA VAL A 222 -13.75 4.20 -3.52
C VAL A 222 -13.14 4.65 -2.20
N SER A 223 -12.62 3.71 -1.41
CA SER A 223 -11.99 4.04 -0.13
C SER A 223 -10.80 4.99 -0.30
N GLU A 224 -10.65 5.94 0.64
CA GLU A 224 -9.58 6.96 0.57
C GLU A 224 -8.18 6.34 0.48
N TYR A 225 -7.94 5.18 1.10
CA TYR A 225 -6.67 4.45 1.03
C TYR A 225 -6.40 3.90 -0.38
N VAL A 226 -7.43 3.41 -1.08
CA VAL A 226 -7.30 2.97 -2.47
C VAL A 226 -7.07 4.16 -3.39
N ARG A 227 -7.80 5.27 -3.19
CA ARG A 227 -7.60 6.53 -3.94
C ARG A 227 -6.18 7.04 -3.79
N HIS A 228 -5.65 7.08 -2.56
CA HIS A 228 -4.27 7.48 -2.28
C HIS A 228 -3.23 6.52 -2.88
N SER A 229 -3.48 5.21 -2.79
CA SER A 229 -2.61 4.20 -3.42
C SER A 229 -2.58 4.35 -4.93
N ALA A 230 -3.72 4.65 -5.56
CA ALA A 230 -3.81 4.93 -6.99
C ALA A 230 -3.02 6.20 -7.38
N ALA A 231 -3.10 7.28 -6.58
CA ALA A 231 -2.31 8.48 -6.78
C ALA A 231 -0.79 8.20 -6.71
N ASN A 232 -0.36 7.33 -5.80
CA ASN A 232 1.04 6.91 -5.71
C ASN A 232 1.47 6.03 -6.89
N ALA A 233 0.61 5.11 -7.33
CA ALA A 233 0.88 4.29 -8.51
C ALA A 233 1.01 5.14 -9.78
N LEU A 234 0.28 6.26 -9.89
CA LEU A 234 0.41 7.20 -11.01
C LEU A 234 1.83 7.75 -11.15
N ARG A 235 2.64 7.84 -10.09
CA ARG A 235 4.04 8.31 -10.18
C ARG A 235 4.89 7.44 -11.11
N ARG A 236 4.56 6.14 -11.23
CA ARG A 236 5.24 5.19 -12.13
C ARG A 236 4.83 5.36 -13.60
N VAL A 237 3.69 5.99 -13.85
CA VAL A 237 3.11 6.17 -15.20
C VAL A 237 3.36 7.57 -15.71
N ASN A 238 2.97 8.57 -14.92
CA ASN A 238 3.08 9.98 -15.26
C ASN A 238 3.11 10.82 -13.98
N ARG A 239 4.28 11.42 -13.71
CA ARG A 239 4.54 12.26 -12.54
C ARG A 239 3.61 13.47 -12.44
N SER A 240 3.26 14.12 -13.56
CA SER A 240 2.33 15.26 -13.53
C SER A 240 0.91 14.84 -13.21
N ALA A 241 0.48 13.66 -13.70
CA ALA A 241 -0.83 13.12 -13.34
C ALA A 241 -0.90 12.73 -11.86
N ALA A 242 0.19 12.22 -11.29
CA ALA A 242 0.30 11.94 -9.86
C ALA A 242 0.18 13.20 -9.01
N ALA A 243 0.86 14.30 -9.40
CA ALA A 243 0.74 15.59 -8.73
C ALA A 243 -0.71 16.11 -8.75
N LEU A 244 -1.39 16.02 -9.91
CA LEU A 244 -2.81 16.38 -10.00
C LEU A 244 -3.70 15.52 -9.09
N ALA A 245 -3.43 14.22 -9.01
CA ALA A 245 -4.16 13.30 -8.14
C ALA A 245 -3.94 13.62 -6.65
N LEU A 246 -2.70 13.84 -6.22
CA LEU A 246 -2.38 14.21 -4.85
C LEU A 246 -2.98 15.56 -4.46
N ARG A 247 -2.94 16.55 -5.37
CA ARG A 247 -3.62 17.83 -5.18
C ARG A 247 -5.12 17.67 -5.03
N HIS A 248 -5.75 16.80 -5.83
CA HIS A 248 -7.16 16.50 -5.70
C HIS A 248 -7.48 15.93 -4.31
N LEU A 249 -6.72 14.92 -3.86
CA LEU A 249 -6.94 14.29 -2.56
C LEU A 249 -6.66 15.22 -1.38
N ALA A 250 -5.60 16.04 -1.44
CA ALA A 250 -5.26 17.01 -0.40
C ALA A 250 -6.36 18.07 -0.18
N ASN A 251 -7.21 18.31 -1.18
CA ASN A 251 -8.30 19.27 -1.13
C ASN A 251 -9.69 18.62 -1.08
N ALA A 252 -9.79 17.29 -1.06
CA ALA A 252 -11.06 16.58 -1.11
C ALA A 252 -11.71 16.50 0.29
N PRO A 253 -12.93 17.02 0.48
CA PRO A 253 -13.58 17.05 1.80
C PRO A 253 -14.00 15.67 2.31
N MET A 254 -14.13 14.69 1.43
CA MET A 254 -14.45 13.30 1.78
C MET A 254 -13.21 12.48 2.18
N VAL A 255 -12.02 13.06 2.06
CA VAL A 255 -10.75 12.48 2.53
C VAL A 255 -10.46 13.00 3.92
N THR A 256 -10.05 12.12 4.82
CA THR A 256 -9.71 12.50 6.20
C THR A 256 -8.60 13.54 6.22
N SER A 257 -8.70 14.50 7.15
CA SER A 257 -7.76 15.61 7.27
C SER A 257 -6.31 15.15 7.42
N ARG A 258 -6.08 14.05 8.14
CA ARG A 258 -4.75 13.44 8.28
C ARG A 258 -4.21 12.91 6.95
N LEU A 259 -5.03 12.25 6.14
CA LEU A 259 -4.61 11.79 4.82
C LEU A 259 -4.42 12.98 3.85
N ARG A 260 -5.18 14.07 4.00
CA ARG A 260 -4.98 15.30 3.24
C ARG A 260 -3.61 15.94 3.53
N ILE A 261 -3.15 15.94 4.78
CA ILE A 261 -1.78 16.36 5.15
C ILE A 261 -0.75 15.47 4.44
N ILE A 262 -0.89 14.15 4.53
CA ILE A 262 0.02 13.20 3.86
C ILE A 262 0.06 13.44 2.34
N CYS A 263 -1.10 13.71 1.72
CA CYS A 263 -1.16 14.03 0.29
C CYS A 263 -0.44 15.34 -0.03
N ALA A 264 -0.53 16.36 0.83
CA ALA A 264 0.18 17.63 0.66
C ALA A 264 1.70 17.45 0.80
N GLU A 265 2.17 16.72 1.81
CA GLU A 265 3.59 16.38 1.97
C GLU A 265 4.14 15.67 0.72
N GLN A 266 3.40 14.70 0.20
CA GLN A 266 3.77 13.99 -1.03
C GLN A 266 3.70 14.90 -2.26
N LEU A 267 2.75 15.83 -2.31
CA LEU A 267 2.61 16.80 -3.40
C LEU A 267 3.80 17.77 -3.46
N ALA A 268 4.42 18.07 -2.32
CA ALA A 268 5.57 18.98 -2.24
C ALA A 268 6.77 18.50 -3.08
N ASP A 269 6.92 17.19 -3.30
CA ASP A 269 7.93 16.60 -4.20
C ASP A 269 7.79 17.06 -5.67
N ASP A 270 6.60 17.55 -6.04
CA ASP A 270 6.24 17.94 -7.41
C ASP A 270 5.83 19.41 -7.54
N CYS A 271 5.15 19.96 -6.52
CA CYS A 271 4.66 21.33 -6.49
C CYS A 271 4.51 21.83 -5.05
N VAL A 272 5.54 22.50 -4.53
CA VAL A 272 5.55 23.08 -3.17
C VAL A 272 4.39 24.06 -2.98
N ALA A 273 4.14 24.95 -3.93
CA ALA A 273 3.07 25.95 -3.82
C ALA A 273 1.67 25.33 -3.68
N ASP A 274 1.35 24.27 -4.44
CA ASP A 274 0.06 23.59 -4.31
C ASP A 274 -0.07 22.83 -2.97
N ALA A 275 1.06 22.34 -2.42
CA ALA A 275 1.11 21.71 -1.10
C ALA A 275 0.88 22.72 0.02
N GLU A 276 1.57 23.87 -0.02
CA GLU A 276 1.37 24.99 0.91
C GLU A 276 -0.08 25.46 0.87
N ASP A 277 -0.66 25.65 -0.32
CA ASP A 277 -2.06 26.02 -0.49
C ASP A 277 -3.03 25.04 0.17
N ALA A 278 -2.77 23.73 0.03
CA ALA A 278 -3.61 22.69 0.64
C ALA A 278 -3.52 22.69 2.17
N LEU A 279 -2.31 22.85 2.72
CA LEU A 279 -2.08 22.93 4.17
C LEU A 279 -2.67 24.21 4.75
N TRP A 280 -2.56 25.35 4.08
CA TRP A 280 -3.19 26.60 4.51
C TRP A 280 -4.71 26.49 4.60
N ARG A 281 -5.35 25.74 3.70
CA ARG A 281 -6.80 25.46 3.78
C ARG A 281 -7.18 24.63 5.01
N LEU A 282 -6.30 23.73 5.45
CA LEU A 282 -6.50 22.98 6.69
C LEU A 282 -6.30 23.87 7.92
N ILE A 283 -5.19 24.61 7.98
CA ILE A 283 -4.83 25.51 9.08
C ILE A 283 -5.90 26.58 9.31
N LYS A 284 -6.40 27.20 8.23
CA LYS A 284 -7.42 28.26 8.29
C LYS A 284 -8.85 27.70 8.24
N GLY A 285 -9.00 26.38 8.18
CA GLY A 285 -10.28 25.70 8.04
C GLY A 285 -10.98 25.48 9.38
N VAL A 286 -12.29 25.21 9.32
CA VAL A 286 -13.11 24.89 10.51
C VAL A 286 -12.60 23.63 11.22
N GLU A 287 -11.99 22.69 10.48
CA GLU A 287 -11.45 21.45 11.01
C GLU A 287 -10.35 21.70 12.06
N ALA A 288 -9.45 22.67 11.82
CA ALA A 288 -8.41 23.04 12.78
C ALA A 288 -8.99 23.69 14.05
N VAL A 289 -10.10 24.41 13.94
CA VAL A 289 -10.81 24.98 15.10
C VAL A 289 -11.47 23.88 15.94
N MET A 290 -12.02 22.86 15.29
CA MET A 290 -12.67 21.73 15.97
C MET A 290 -11.65 20.74 16.59
N ASP A 291 -10.51 20.55 15.95
CA ASP A 291 -9.41 19.74 16.42
C ASP A 291 -8.09 20.49 16.28
N HIS A 292 -7.63 21.08 17.39
CA HIS A 292 -6.41 21.86 17.42
C HIS A 292 -5.15 21.04 17.11
N HIS A 293 -5.15 19.73 17.35
CA HIS A 293 -4.02 18.88 16.96
C HIS A 293 -3.85 18.86 15.45
N LEU A 294 -4.96 18.90 14.69
CA LEU A 294 -4.91 18.96 13.23
C LEU A 294 -4.24 20.24 12.73
N GLY A 295 -4.55 21.39 13.33
CA GLY A 295 -3.90 22.66 12.99
C GLY A 295 -2.40 22.61 13.22
N ILE A 296 -1.97 22.05 14.36
CA ILE A 296 -0.55 21.86 14.70
C ILE A 296 0.14 20.87 13.74
N ASP A 297 -0.47 19.72 13.46
CA ASP A 297 0.07 18.72 12.52
C ASP A 297 0.22 19.33 11.11
N ALA A 298 -0.73 20.16 10.66
CA ALA A 298 -0.64 20.82 9.37
C ALA A 298 0.44 21.91 9.33
N ALA A 299 0.65 22.66 10.42
CA ALA A 299 1.74 23.63 10.54
C ALA A 299 3.11 22.95 10.63
N GLU A 300 3.19 21.78 11.28
CA GLU A 300 4.40 20.96 11.32
C GLU A 300 4.76 20.40 9.94
N ALA A 301 3.78 19.88 9.20
CA ALA A 301 3.95 19.47 7.81
C ALA A 301 4.39 20.66 6.93
N MET A 302 3.79 21.84 7.13
CA MET A 302 4.18 23.07 6.44
C MET A 302 5.65 23.41 6.70
N TYR A 303 6.09 23.36 7.96
CA TYR A 303 7.48 23.62 8.33
C TYR A 303 8.45 22.60 7.71
N GLY A 304 8.06 21.33 7.63
CA GLY A 304 8.85 20.28 6.95
C GLY A 304 9.04 20.53 5.45
N ILE A 305 8.06 21.16 4.80
CA ILE A 305 8.10 21.50 3.37
C ILE A 305 8.81 22.83 3.13
N SER A 306 8.47 23.85 3.91
CA SER A 306 8.85 25.25 3.74
C SER A 306 9.01 25.89 5.12
N PRO A 307 10.24 25.92 5.68
CA PRO A 307 10.47 26.36 7.05
C PRO A 307 9.93 27.77 7.37
N ASP A 308 10.11 28.71 6.45
CA ASP A 308 9.65 30.10 6.62
C ASP A 308 8.11 30.17 6.69
N VAL A 309 7.42 29.43 5.80
CA VAL A 309 5.95 29.38 5.78
C VAL A 309 5.41 28.58 6.97
N GLY A 310 6.13 27.58 7.46
CA GLY A 310 5.80 26.85 8.69
C GLY A 310 5.89 27.73 9.94
N VAL A 311 6.91 28.58 10.04
CA VAL A 311 7.02 29.58 11.11
C VAL A 311 5.85 30.57 11.04
N GLU A 312 5.48 31.01 9.84
CA GLU A 312 4.29 31.84 9.64
C GLU A 312 3.01 31.10 10.08
N ALA A 313 2.87 29.82 9.72
CA ALA A 313 1.73 29.00 10.10
C ALA A 313 1.59 28.87 11.63
N TYR A 314 2.67 28.58 12.35
CA TYR A 314 2.63 28.58 13.82
C TYR A 314 2.30 29.96 14.38
N SER A 315 2.84 31.03 13.82
CA SER A 315 2.55 32.41 14.25
C SER A 315 1.07 32.74 14.11
N VAL A 316 0.47 32.39 12.97
CA VAL A 316 -0.98 32.55 12.73
C VAL A 316 -1.80 31.78 13.75
N LEU A 317 -1.48 30.51 14.00
CA LEU A 317 -2.20 29.68 14.97
C LEU A 317 -2.07 30.21 16.40
N ALA A 318 -0.90 30.71 16.80
CA ALA A 318 -0.68 31.19 18.16
C ALA A 318 -1.52 32.45 18.47
N VAL A 319 -1.66 33.36 17.50
CA VAL A 319 -2.39 34.63 17.69
C VAL A 319 -3.88 34.53 17.36
N ASP A 320 -4.34 33.47 16.69
CA ASP A 320 -5.74 33.30 16.33
C ASP A 320 -6.62 33.05 17.57
N GLY A 321 -7.44 34.05 17.92
CA GLY A 321 -8.37 33.98 19.04
C GLY A 321 -9.52 32.97 18.87
N CYS A 322 -9.78 32.50 17.65
CA CYS A 322 -10.73 31.43 17.38
C CYS A 322 -10.11 30.03 17.50
N PHE A 323 -8.79 29.92 17.46
CA PHE A 323 -8.08 28.66 17.64
C PHE A 323 -8.09 28.24 19.12
N HIS A 324 -8.21 26.95 19.39
CA HIS A 324 -8.29 26.45 20.75
C HIS A 324 -7.07 26.86 21.57
N TRP A 325 -7.29 27.33 22.79
CA TRP A 325 -6.26 27.90 23.66
C TRP A 325 -5.02 27.00 23.85
N SER A 326 -5.23 25.68 23.96
CA SER A 326 -4.14 24.71 24.11
C SER A 326 -3.30 24.59 22.83
N GLY A 327 -3.94 24.66 21.67
CA GLY A 327 -3.24 24.70 20.39
C GLY A 327 -2.46 25.99 20.21
N ARG A 328 -2.99 27.13 20.67
CA ARG A 328 -2.27 28.42 20.64
C ARG A 328 -0.99 28.37 21.47
N ILE A 329 -1.06 27.81 22.68
CA ILE A 329 0.13 27.60 23.54
C ILE A 329 1.12 26.65 22.86
N GLU A 330 0.65 25.54 22.29
CA GLU A 330 1.54 24.60 21.58
C GLU A 330 2.21 25.28 20.37
N ALA A 331 1.49 26.09 19.60
CA ALA A 331 2.07 26.84 18.48
C ALA A 331 3.13 27.85 18.94
N ALA A 332 2.85 28.61 20.01
CA ALA A 332 3.83 29.54 20.61
C ALA A 332 5.07 28.80 21.15
N TYR A 333 4.86 27.64 21.78
CA TYR A 333 5.93 26.77 22.23
C TYR A 333 6.80 26.27 21.07
N ARG A 334 6.20 25.84 19.95
CA ARG A 334 6.94 25.44 18.75
C ARG A 334 7.75 26.59 18.16
N LEU A 335 7.20 27.80 18.10
CA LEU A 335 7.95 29.01 17.70
C LEU A 335 9.16 29.24 18.59
N GLY A 336 8.97 29.16 19.91
CA GLY A 336 10.03 29.31 20.88
C GLY A 336 11.15 28.29 20.69
N ARG A 337 10.82 27.01 20.46
CA ARG A 337 11.79 25.94 20.18
C ARG A 337 12.56 26.17 18.88
N LEU A 338 11.95 26.85 17.92
CA LEU A 338 12.61 27.27 16.67
C LEU A 338 13.49 28.53 16.86
N GLY A 339 13.58 29.07 18.08
CA GLY A 339 14.35 30.27 18.39
C GLY A 339 13.65 31.57 18.00
N MET A 340 12.35 31.52 17.68
CA MET A 340 11.57 32.71 17.37
C MET A 340 11.19 33.43 18.66
N ARG A 341 11.63 34.67 18.80
CA ARG A 341 11.38 35.51 19.98
C ARG A 341 9.88 35.65 20.29
N ASP A 342 9.07 35.78 19.24
CA ASP A 342 7.62 35.87 19.35
C ASP A 342 7.02 34.69 20.13
N GLY A 343 7.63 33.49 20.07
CA GLY A 343 7.16 32.34 20.84
C GLY A 343 7.29 32.53 22.36
N PHE A 344 8.42 33.07 22.82
CA PHE A 344 8.63 33.41 24.24
C PHE A 344 7.70 34.52 24.69
N ASP A 345 7.62 35.59 23.90
CA ASP A 345 6.79 36.75 24.21
C ASP A 345 5.29 36.33 24.31
N LEU A 346 4.81 35.50 23.37
CA LEU A 346 3.45 34.96 23.41
C LEU A 346 3.18 34.05 24.61
N LEU A 347 4.11 33.14 24.96
CA LEU A 347 3.94 32.30 26.15
C LEU A 347 3.91 33.13 27.43
N SER A 348 4.75 34.16 27.53
CA SER A 348 4.72 35.09 28.66
C SER A 348 3.41 35.87 28.73
N ASP A 349 2.90 36.36 27.60
CA ASP A 349 1.62 37.06 27.53
C ASP A 349 0.46 36.14 27.95
N PHE A 350 0.50 34.88 27.53
CA PHE A 350 -0.50 33.88 27.90
C PHE A 350 -0.47 33.55 29.40
N ALA A 351 0.73 33.44 29.99
CA ALA A 351 0.92 33.25 31.42
C ALA A 351 0.39 34.42 32.26
N CYS A 352 0.52 35.65 31.76
CA CYS A 352 0.11 36.87 32.46
C CYS A 352 -1.33 37.31 32.17
N SER A 353 -2.07 36.60 31.30
CA SER A 353 -3.42 37.00 30.89
C SER A 353 -4.46 36.82 32.01
N GLU A 354 -4.84 37.92 32.66
CA GLU A 354 -5.85 37.97 33.74
C GLU A 354 -7.28 37.55 33.31
N SER A 355 -7.55 37.47 32.00
CA SER A 355 -8.89 37.17 31.46
C SER A 355 -9.17 35.69 31.20
N LEU A 356 -8.22 34.80 31.45
CA LEU A 356 -8.32 33.37 31.11
C LEU A 356 -8.26 32.54 32.39
N GLU A 357 -9.03 31.43 32.43
CA GLU A 357 -9.10 30.53 33.59
C GLU A 357 -7.69 30.09 34.04
N ASP A 358 -7.45 29.94 35.35
CA ASP A 358 -6.14 29.63 35.94
C ASP A 358 -5.38 28.49 35.22
N ALA A 359 -6.09 27.51 34.68
CA ALA A 359 -5.52 26.38 33.93
C ALA A 359 -4.76 26.81 32.64
N TYR A 360 -5.19 27.89 31.98
CA TYR A 360 -4.57 28.43 30.78
C TYR A 360 -3.19 29.03 31.08
N GLY A 361 -3.15 29.94 32.06
CA GLY A 361 -1.91 30.60 32.46
C GLY A 361 -0.89 29.60 33.00
N LEU A 362 -1.34 28.62 33.80
CA LEU A 362 -0.48 27.53 34.29
C LEU A 362 0.09 26.67 33.15
N ALA A 363 -0.70 26.34 32.14
CA ALA A 363 -0.21 25.58 30.98
C ALA A 363 0.80 26.38 30.15
N ALA A 364 0.62 27.69 30.02
CA ALA A 364 1.56 28.56 29.34
C ALA A 364 2.88 28.69 30.12
N LEU A 365 2.80 28.85 31.44
CA LEU A 365 3.96 28.85 32.34
C LEU A 365 4.74 27.54 32.25
N ASP A 366 4.05 26.39 32.30
CA ASP A 366 4.68 25.07 32.18
C ASP A 366 5.48 24.93 30.87
N ARG A 367 4.91 25.39 29.74
CA ARG A 367 5.62 25.40 28.45
C ARG A 367 6.76 26.41 28.37
N LEU A 368 6.63 27.55 29.04
CA LEU A 368 7.70 28.54 29.14
C LEU A 368 8.89 27.96 29.92
N PHE A 369 8.66 27.37 31.09
CA PHE A 369 9.69 26.67 31.86
C PHE A 369 10.34 25.55 31.05
N GLN A 370 9.54 24.72 30.38
CA GLN A 370 10.07 23.67 29.51
C GLN A 370 10.99 24.25 28.42
N LEU A 371 10.60 25.38 27.82
CA LEU A 371 11.38 26.03 26.78
C LEU A 371 12.69 26.65 27.31
N GLU A 372 12.66 27.24 28.51
CA GLU A 372 13.85 27.80 29.16
C GLU A 372 14.86 26.71 29.57
N ILE A 373 14.36 25.55 30.03
CA ILE A 373 15.18 24.36 30.28
C ILE A 373 15.79 23.85 28.96
N GLU A 374 15.00 23.72 27.89
CA GLU A 374 15.47 23.24 26.59
C GLU A 374 16.47 24.20 25.91
N SER A 375 16.32 25.51 26.13
CA SER A 375 17.23 26.53 25.59
C SER A 375 18.46 26.80 26.47
N GLY A 376 18.50 26.24 27.69
CA GLY A 376 19.61 26.37 28.63
C GLY A 376 19.68 27.72 29.33
N THR A 377 18.56 28.45 29.41
CA THR A 377 18.46 29.73 30.12
C THR A 377 18.10 29.55 31.61
N LEU A 378 17.58 28.38 32.00
CA LEU A 378 17.35 27.95 33.39
C LEU A 378 18.05 26.60 33.66
N GLU A 379 18.63 26.42 34.85
CA GLU A 379 19.08 25.10 35.30
C GLU A 379 17.87 24.29 35.81
N ALA A 380 17.91 22.95 35.69
CA ALA A 380 16.76 22.08 36.00
C ALA A 380 16.31 22.09 37.48
N ASP A 381 17.03 22.80 38.35
CA ASP A 381 16.80 22.93 39.79
C ASP A 381 16.26 24.32 40.22
N ASP A 382 16.07 25.25 39.27
CA ASP A 382 15.44 26.57 39.46
C ASP A 382 13.92 26.51 39.22
#